data_AF-A0A832ZML3-F1
#
_entry.id   AF-A0A832ZML3-F1
#
_cell.length_a   1.000
_cell.length_b   1.000
_cell.length_c   1.000
_cell.angle_alpha   90.00
_cell.angle_beta   90.00
_cell.angle_gamma   90.00
#
_symmetry.space_group_name_H-M   'P 1'
#
loop_
_entity.id
_entity.type
_entity.pdbx_description
1 polymer ?
#
loop_
_entity_poly.entity_id
_entity_poly.type
_entity_poly.pdbx_seq_one_letter_code
_entity_poly.pdbx_strand_id
1 'polypeptide(L)'
;MDLEGYPPDAEEVYVPRRLSANLAAVLLGRFPKLKRILVPRSVYRIISPKVLDALKGVGVEVIPTGRPRGRPPKYSESVINEICSRYTRGESASEIARDLGIPERSVYYILSRRGLAGR
;
A
#
# COMPACT_ATOMS: atom_id res chain seq x y z
N MET A 1 -16.91 23.26 0.47
CA MET A 1 -16.37 21.90 0.67
C MET A 1 -17.47 20.96 0.26
N ASP A 2 -17.34 20.32 -0.90
CA ASP A 2 -18.35 19.39 -1.42
C ASP A 2 -18.33 18.07 -0.64
N LEU A 3 -18.59 18.16 0.67
CA LEU A 3 -19.08 17.05 1.49
C LEU A 3 -20.61 16.93 1.36
N GLU A 4 -21.24 17.76 0.51
CA GLU A 4 -22.68 17.85 0.27
C GLU A 4 -23.27 16.61 -0.43
N GLY A 5 -22.42 15.74 -1.00
CA GLY A 5 -22.87 14.51 -1.65
C GLY A 5 -23.04 13.30 -0.73
N TYR A 6 -22.66 13.40 0.56
CA TYR A 6 -22.72 12.27 1.49
C TYR A 6 -23.89 12.40 2.47
N PRO A 7 -24.70 11.34 2.64
CA PRO A 7 -25.73 11.34 3.68
C PRO A 7 -25.08 11.47 5.07
N PRO A 8 -25.73 12.09 6.06
CA PRO A 8 -25.21 12.22 7.43
C PRO A 8 -24.94 10.86 8.11
N ASP A 9 -25.56 9.78 7.62
CA ASP A 9 -25.32 8.40 8.04
C ASP A 9 -24.23 7.67 7.22
N ALA A 10 -23.47 8.38 6.38
CA ALA A 10 -22.44 7.78 5.55
C ALA A 10 -21.38 7.06 6.41
N GLU A 11 -21.26 5.74 6.23
CA GLU A 11 -20.21 4.95 6.84
C GLU A 11 -18.86 5.11 6.11
N GLU A 12 -18.89 5.61 4.88
CA GLU A 12 -17.72 5.77 4.03
C GLU A 12 -17.70 7.16 3.36
N VAL A 13 -16.55 7.86 3.46
CA VAL A 13 -16.37 9.20 2.87
C VAL A 13 -15.07 9.26 2.08
N TYR A 14 -15.12 9.83 0.87
CA TYR A 14 -13.94 10.08 0.04
C TYR A 14 -13.36 11.47 0.28
N VAL A 15 -12.05 11.54 0.55
CA VAL A 15 -11.34 12.79 0.82
C VAL A 15 -10.19 12.97 -0.18
N PRO A 16 -10.32 13.86 -1.18
CA PRO A 16 -9.30 14.08 -2.21
C PRO A 16 -8.15 15.00 -1.76
N ARG A 17 -8.19 15.54 -0.53
CA ARG A 17 -7.20 16.51 0.01
C ARG A 17 -6.48 15.95 1.22
N ARG A 18 -5.40 16.62 1.65
CA ARG A 18 -4.62 16.24 2.83
C ARG A 18 -5.52 16.17 4.07
N LEU A 19 -5.48 15.03 4.76
CA LEU A 19 -6.17 14.86 6.04
C LEU A 19 -5.35 15.52 7.15
N SER A 20 -5.86 16.61 7.70
CA SER A 20 -5.34 17.27 8.90
C SER A 20 -6.14 16.85 10.13
N ALA A 21 -5.59 17.06 11.33
CA ALA A 21 -6.31 16.78 12.58
C ALA A 21 -7.64 17.54 12.67
N ASN A 22 -7.65 18.81 12.25
CA ASN A 22 -8.87 19.61 12.21
C ASN A 22 -9.90 19.04 11.25
N LEU A 23 -9.47 18.59 10.05
CA LEU A 23 -10.39 17.99 9.08
C LEU A 23 -10.95 16.65 9.59
N ALA A 24 -10.12 15.82 10.23
CA ALA A 24 -10.58 14.59 10.87
C ALA A 24 -11.63 14.87 11.95
N ALA A 25 -11.40 15.86 12.82
CA ALA A 25 -12.36 16.26 13.85
C ALA A 25 -13.71 16.72 13.25
N VAL A 26 -13.66 17.51 12.17
CA VAL A 26 -14.87 17.95 11.45
C VAL A 26 -15.62 16.77 10.84
N LEU A 27 -14.92 15.78 10.28
CA LEU A 27 -15.54 14.58 9.71
C LEU A 27 -16.22 13.74 10.80
N LEU A 28 -15.55 13.50 11.92
CA LEU A 28 -16.12 12.76 13.06
C LEU A 28 -17.35 13.44 13.66
N GLY A 29 -17.34 14.78 13.74
CA GLY A 29 -18.49 15.54 14.23
C GLY A 29 -19.68 15.55 13.28
N ARG A 30 -19.43 15.47 11.96
CA ARG A 30 -20.48 15.49 10.93
C ARG A 30 -21.04 14.11 10.60
N PHE A 31 -20.23 13.06 10.72
CA PHE A 31 -20.57 11.68 10.37
C PHE A 31 -20.32 10.77 11.57
N PRO A 32 -21.28 10.63 12.51
CA PRO A 32 -21.09 9.83 13.73
C PRO A 32 -20.97 8.32 13.46
N LYS A 33 -21.41 7.84 12.29
CA LYS A 33 -21.32 6.44 11.86
C LYS A 33 -20.15 6.16 10.92
N LEU A 34 -19.25 7.12 10.72
CA LEU A 34 -18.12 6.97 9.81
C LEU A 34 -17.20 5.83 10.28
N LYS A 35 -17.00 4.83 9.43
CA LYS A 35 -16.08 3.71 9.67
C LYS A 35 -14.88 3.78 8.75
N ARG A 36 -15.03 4.33 7.54
CA ARG A 36 -13.96 4.30 6.52
C ARG A 36 -13.78 5.65 5.84
N ILE A 37 -12.53 6.07 5.71
CA ILE A 37 -12.14 7.24 4.93
C ILE A 37 -11.35 6.77 3.71
N LEU A 38 -11.93 6.96 2.53
CA LEU A 38 -11.29 6.65 1.26
C LEU A 38 -10.42 7.84 0.85
N VAL A 39 -9.13 7.62 0.67
CA VAL A 39 -8.20 8.70 0.26
C VAL A 39 -7.41 8.28 -0.98
N PRO A 40 -7.08 9.19 -1.91
CA PRO A 40 -6.11 8.87 -2.95
C PRO A 40 -4.81 8.35 -2.35
N ARG A 41 -4.15 7.40 -3.03
CA ARG A 41 -2.84 6.88 -2.59
C ARG A 41 -1.78 7.97 -2.41
N SER A 42 -1.85 9.06 -3.19
CA SER A 42 -0.99 10.24 -3.01
C SER A 42 -1.22 10.92 -1.67
N VAL A 43 -2.49 11.08 -1.27
CA VAL A 43 -2.87 11.64 0.02
C VAL A 43 -2.43 10.70 1.14
N TYR A 44 -2.72 9.40 1.03
CA TYR A 44 -2.35 8.39 2.04
C TYR A 44 -0.86 8.44 2.41
N ARG A 45 0.02 8.58 1.40
CA ARG A 45 1.49 8.66 1.60
C ARG A 45 1.95 9.91 2.35
N ILE A 46 1.14 10.96 2.38
CA ILE A 46 1.48 12.25 3.02
C ILE A 46 0.90 12.34 4.44
N ILE A 47 -0.05 11.47 4.79
CA ILE A 47 -0.65 11.43 6.12
C ILE A 47 0.40 10.94 7.12
N SER A 48 0.49 11.63 8.26
CA SER A 48 1.40 11.24 9.34
C SER A 48 0.92 9.93 10.00
N PRO A 49 1.81 8.99 10.33
CA PRO A 49 1.46 7.77 11.05
C PRO A 49 0.63 8.03 12.31
N LYS A 50 0.97 9.08 13.07
CA LYS A 50 0.22 9.50 14.26
C LYS A 50 -1.26 9.78 13.99
N VAL A 51 -1.58 10.34 12.83
CA VAL A 51 -2.96 10.64 12.44
C VAL A 51 -3.70 9.35 12.08
N LEU A 52 -3.03 8.41 11.41
CA LEU A 52 -3.61 7.10 11.10
C LEU A 52 -3.89 6.32 12.39
N ASP A 53 -2.96 6.35 13.35
CA ASP A 53 -3.12 5.69 14.65
C ASP A 53 -4.26 6.32 15.46
N ALA A 54 -4.35 7.65 15.49
CA ALA A 54 -5.45 8.35 16.16
C ALA A 54 -6.82 8.00 15.57
N LEU A 55 -6.94 7.98 14.24
CA LEU A 55 -8.18 7.61 13.55
C LEU A 55 -8.55 6.15 13.82
N LYS A 56 -7.57 5.25 13.80
CA LYS A 56 -7.77 3.84 14.14
C LYS A 56 -8.23 3.67 15.58
N GLY A 57 -7.70 4.44 16.51
CA GLY A 57 -8.12 4.45 17.92
C GLY A 57 -9.56 4.91 18.13
N VAL A 58 -10.11 5.70 17.21
CA VAL A 58 -11.52 6.15 17.20
C VAL A 58 -12.42 5.16 16.43
N GLY A 59 -11.86 4.11 15.83
CA GLY A 59 -12.62 3.12 15.07
C GLY A 59 -12.82 3.47 13.60
N VAL A 60 -12.02 4.40 13.05
CA VAL A 60 -12.07 4.82 11.66
C VAL A 60 -10.83 4.34 10.90
N GLU A 61 -11.04 3.58 9.83
CA GLU A 61 -9.98 3.09 8.96
C GLU A 61 -9.77 3.98 7.74
N VAL A 62 -8.51 4.25 7.40
CA VAL A 62 -8.15 5.03 6.21
C VAL A 62 -7.70 4.09 5.10
N ILE A 63 -8.48 4.01 4.02
CA ILE A 63 -8.22 3.09 2.91
C ILE A 63 -7.71 3.89 1.69
N PRO A 64 -6.50 3.58 1.19
CA PRO A 64 -6.00 4.20 -0.03
C PRO A 64 -6.74 3.67 -1.26
N THR A 65 -7.45 4.55 -1.96
CA THR A 65 -8.04 4.26 -3.27
C THR A 65 -7.08 4.60 -4.41
N GLY A 66 -7.03 3.71 -5.41
CA GLY A 66 -6.22 3.83 -6.62
C GLY A 66 -5.43 2.57 -6.96
N ARG A 67 -5.41 2.21 -8.25
CA ARG A 67 -4.53 1.15 -8.78
C ARG A 67 -3.05 1.57 -8.66
N PRO A 68 -2.11 0.61 -8.53
CA PRO A 68 -0.68 0.93 -8.61
C PRO A 68 -0.40 1.72 -9.89
N ARG A 69 0.25 2.87 -9.76
CA ARG A 69 0.71 3.69 -10.90
C ARG A 69 2.05 3.12 -11.40
N GLY A 70 2.19 2.98 -12.71
CA GLY A 70 3.42 2.53 -13.38
C GLY A 70 3.20 1.33 -14.31
N ARG A 71 4.28 0.87 -14.95
CA ARG A 71 4.27 -0.36 -15.74
C ARG A 71 3.96 -1.54 -14.81
N PRO A 72 3.05 -2.46 -15.18
CA PRO A 72 2.85 -3.70 -14.44
C PRO A 72 4.20 -4.41 -14.20
N PRO A 73 4.43 -4.96 -13.01
CA PRO A 73 5.65 -5.71 -12.74
C PRO A 73 5.79 -6.85 -13.76
N LYS A 74 7.00 -7.03 -14.29
CA LYS A 74 7.28 -8.04 -15.33
C LYS A 74 7.09 -9.47 -14.82
N TYR A 75 7.36 -9.70 -13.53
CA TYR A 75 7.25 -11.01 -12.89
C TYR A 75 6.14 -10.96 -11.83
N SER A 76 5.34 -12.02 -11.76
CA SER A 76 4.29 -12.17 -10.76
C SER A 76 4.87 -12.41 -9.36
N GLU A 77 4.06 -12.22 -8.32
CA GLU A 77 4.48 -12.50 -6.96
C GLU A 77 4.88 -13.97 -6.75
N SER A 78 4.22 -14.90 -7.45
CA SER A 78 4.57 -16.33 -7.42
C SER A 78 6.00 -16.60 -7.90
N VAL A 79 6.38 -16.03 -9.06
CA VAL A 79 7.74 -16.15 -9.60
C VAL A 79 8.77 -15.52 -8.66
N ILE A 80 8.45 -14.36 -8.08
CA ILE A 80 9.33 -13.69 -7.12
C ILE A 80 9.53 -14.55 -5.86
N ASN A 81 8.46 -15.16 -5.35
CA ASN A 81 8.53 -16.01 -4.16
C ASN A 81 9.32 -17.29 -4.44
N GLU A 82 9.19 -17.87 -5.63
CA GLU A 82 9.99 -19.03 -6.04
C GLU A 82 11.49 -18.68 -6.08
N ILE A 83 11.86 -17.55 -6.71
CA ILE A 83 13.24 -17.05 -6.73
C ILE A 83 13.80 -16.91 -5.30
N CYS A 84 13.05 -16.26 -4.42
CA CYS A 84 13.46 -16.09 -3.03
C CYS A 84 13.63 -17.43 -2.31
N SER A 85 12.69 -18.36 -2.49
CA SER A 85 12.71 -19.67 -1.81
C SER A 85 13.87 -20.55 -2.28
N ARG A 86 14.23 -20.51 -3.57
CA ARG A 86 15.37 -21.26 -4.10
C ARG A 86 16.68 -20.68 -3.59
N TYR A 87 16.80 -19.34 -3.60
CA TYR A 87 17.98 -18.66 -3.07
C TYR A 87 18.19 -18.93 -1.57
N THR A 88 17.11 -18.93 -0.76
CA THR A 88 17.22 -19.26 0.68
C THR A 88 17.55 -20.73 0.94
N ARG A 89 17.34 -21.64 -0.03
CA ARG A 89 17.78 -23.03 0.04
C ARG A 89 19.25 -23.22 -0.38
N GLY A 90 19.91 -22.16 -0.84
CA GLY A 90 21.33 -22.17 -1.20
C GLY A 90 21.61 -22.24 -2.70
N GLU A 91 20.58 -22.22 -3.57
CA GLU A 91 20.78 -22.13 -5.01
C GLU A 91 21.35 -20.75 -5.40
N SER A 92 22.31 -20.72 -6.32
CA SER A 92 22.89 -19.47 -6.80
C SER A 92 21.92 -18.70 -7.70
N ALA A 93 22.08 -17.38 -7.76
CA ALA A 93 21.27 -16.54 -8.64
C ALA A 93 21.39 -16.96 -10.12
N SER A 94 22.57 -17.44 -10.54
CA SER A 94 22.82 -17.93 -11.90
C SER A 94 22.06 -19.22 -12.23
N GLU A 95 21.97 -20.15 -11.27
CA GLU A 95 21.19 -21.40 -11.43
C GLU A 95 19.70 -21.08 -11.52
N ILE A 96 19.18 -20.28 -10.61
CA ILE A 96 17.78 -19.84 -10.59
C ILE A 96 17.42 -19.12 -11.90
N ALA A 97 18.31 -18.27 -12.40
CA ALA A 97 18.13 -17.54 -13.65
C ALA A 97 18.00 -18.49 -14.85
N ARG A 98 18.87 -19.51 -14.92
CA ARG A 98 18.88 -20.50 -15.99
C ARG A 98 17.59 -21.33 -15.97
N ASP A 99 17.21 -21.83 -14.80
CA ASP A 99 16.05 -22.70 -14.64
C ASP A 99 14.73 -22.00 -14.94
N LEU A 100 14.59 -20.74 -14.50
CA LEU A 100 13.37 -19.96 -14.72
C LEU A 100 13.35 -19.23 -16.06
N GLY A 101 14.42 -19.30 -16.85
CA GLY A 101 14.56 -18.55 -18.11
C GLY A 101 14.54 -17.02 -17.90
N ILE A 102 14.99 -16.56 -16.75
CA ILE A 102 14.98 -15.15 -16.34
C ILE A 102 16.40 -14.60 -16.43
N PRO A 103 16.62 -13.36 -16.93
CA PRO A 103 17.95 -12.78 -16.92
C PRO A 103 18.51 -12.72 -15.50
N GLU A 104 19.76 -13.15 -15.32
CA GLU A 104 20.43 -13.19 -14.01
C GLU A 104 20.39 -11.84 -13.28
N ARG A 105 20.56 -10.73 -14.00
CA ARG A 105 20.39 -9.37 -13.44
C ARG A 105 19.00 -9.14 -12.83
N SER A 106 17.96 -9.71 -13.43
CA SER A 106 16.59 -9.63 -12.88
C SER A 106 16.47 -10.43 -11.58
N VAL A 107 17.11 -11.59 -11.49
CA VAL A 107 17.16 -12.40 -10.27
C VAL A 107 17.86 -11.63 -9.15
N TYR A 108 19.07 -11.09 -9.41
CA TYR A 108 19.78 -10.25 -8.44
C TYR A 108 18.97 -9.02 -8.02
N TYR A 109 18.33 -8.34 -8.98
CA TYR A 109 17.47 -7.19 -8.68
C TYR A 109 16.32 -7.56 -7.72
N ILE A 110 15.66 -8.70 -7.97
CA ILE A 110 14.58 -9.21 -7.13
C ILE A 110 15.10 -9.56 -5.72
N LEU A 111 16.21 -10.28 -5.62
CA LEU A 111 16.82 -10.66 -4.34
C LEU A 111 17.28 -9.44 -3.53
N SER A 112 17.89 -8.45 -4.18
CA SER A 112 18.31 -7.19 -3.55
C SER A 112 17.10 -6.41 -3.02
N ARG A 113 16.03 -6.26 -3.81
CA ARG A 113 14.77 -5.64 -3.36
C ARG A 113 14.12 -6.35 -2.18
N ARG A 114 14.38 -7.64 -2.01
CA ARG A 114 13.88 -8.47 -0.91
C ARG A 114 14.87 -8.57 0.26
N GLY A 115 16.01 -7.90 0.19
CA GLY A 115 17.03 -7.89 1.25
C GLY A 115 17.79 -9.20 1.40
N LEU A 116 17.82 -10.03 0.36
CA LEU A 116 18.49 -11.35 0.37
C LEU A 116 19.88 -11.33 -0.28
N ALA A 117 20.16 -10.36 -1.16
CA ALA A 117 21.46 -10.24 -1.80
C ALA A 117 22.47 -9.59 -0.82
N GLY A 118 23.54 -10.32 -0.47
CA GLY A 118 24.61 -9.84 0.43
C GLY A 118 24.93 -10.76 1.61
N ARG A 119 24.43 -12.00 1.63
CA ARG A 119 24.90 -13.07 2.51
C ARG A 119 25.86 -13.98 1.78
#